data_AF-A0A8M1KFG8-F1
#
_entry.id   AF-A0A8M1KFG8-F1
#
_cell.length_a   1.000
_cell.length_b   1.000
_cell.length_c   1.000
_cell.angle_alpha   90.00
_cell.angle_beta   90.00
_cell.angle_gamma   90.00
#
_symmetry.space_group_name_H-M   'P 1'
#
loop_
_entity.id
_entity.type
_entity.pdbx_description
1 polymer ?
#
loop_
_entity_poly.entity_id
_entity_poly.type
_entity_poly.pdbx_seq_one_letter_code
_entity_poly.pdbx_strand_id
1 'polypeptide(L)'
;MASFLQISDDEKGHELGLFCVPKHYEDDLDRVIIPHGLIMDRTERLARDIIRDMGGHHIVALCVLKGGYKFFADLLDYIKALNQNNDKSVPLTVDFIRLKSYSNDQSTNQVKVIGGDELSALTGKNVLIVEDIVETGKTMETLLSLLNDYHPKMVKVVSLLVKRTPRSSGYRPDYYGFEVPDKFLVGYALDYNEYFRDLSHICILSEHAKEKYKV
;
A
#
# COMPACT_ATOMS: atom_id res chain seq x y z
N MET A 1 7.19 -10.93 15.57
CA MET A 1 7.02 -9.66 14.82
C MET A 1 7.04 -9.99 13.34
N ALA A 2 6.20 -9.36 12.53
CA ALA A 2 6.30 -9.48 11.08
C ALA A 2 7.66 -8.92 10.63
N SER A 3 8.47 -9.73 9.94
CA SER A 3 9.76 -9.30 9.38
C SER A 3 9.49 -8.42 8.16
N PHE A 4 10.13 -7.27 8.01
CA PHE A 4 10.09 -6.38 6.83
C PHE A 4 11.48 -6.25 6.21
N LEU A 5 11.57 -5.70 4.99
CA LEU A 5 12.85 -5.41 4.33
C LEU A 5 13.19 -3.93 4.48
N GLN A 6 14.28 -3.62 5.16
CA GLN A 6 14.76 -2.24 5.29
C GLN A 6 15.66 -1.88 4.10
N ILE A 7 15.25 -0.87 3.34
CA ILE A 7 16.09 -0.23 2.31
C ILE A 7 16.88 0.88 3.01
N SER A 8 18.20 0.87 2.93
CA SER A 8 19.04 1.85 3.64
C SER A 8 18.91 3.28 3.07
N ASP A 9 19.25 4.29 3.87
CA ASP A 9 19.19 5.69 3.43
C ASP A 9 20.27 6.02 2.37
N ASP A 10 21.40 5.33 2.42
CA ASP A 10 22.49 5.40 1.45
C ASP A 10 22.26 4.51 0.22
N GLU A 11 21.16 3.74 0.17
CA GLU A 11 20.81 2.93 -0.98
C GLU A 11 20.61 3.83 -2.21
N LYS A 12 21.37 3.52 -3.27
CA LYS A 12 21.34 4.23 -4.54
C LYS A 12 20.35 3.61 -5.51
N GLY A 13 19.94 2.36 -5.28
CA GLY A 13 19.14 1.60 -6.22
C GLY A 13 19.95 1.22 -7.47
N HIS A 14 19.24 0.80 -8.50
CA HIS A 14 19.83 0.24 -9.71
C HIS A 14 19.68 1.16 -10.92
N GLU A 15 20.60 1.03 -11.88
CA GLU A 15 20.54 1.72 -13.17
C GLU A 15 19.32 1.30 -13.97
N LEU A 16 18.61 2.28 -14.55
CA LEU A 16 17.40 2.03 -15.34
C LEU A 16 17.67 1.11 -16.54
N GLY A 17 18.83 1.26 -17.20
CA GLY A 17 19.22 0.45 -18.38
C GLY A 17 19.43 -1.04 -18.10
N LEU A 18 19.41 -1.46 -16.82
CA LEU A 18 19.45 -2.87 -16.42
C LEU A 18 18.05 -3.49 -16.34
N PHE A 19 16.99 -2.70 -16.51
CA PHE A 19 15.60 -3.12 -16.36
C PHE A 19 14.75 -2.68 -17.56
N CYS A 20 13.59 -3.32 -17.71
CA CYS A 20 12.60 -2.92 -18.68
C CYS A 20 11.76 -1.76 -18.11
N VAL A 21 12.09 -0.54 -18.48
CA VAL A 21 11.35 0.68 -18.10
C VAL A 21 10.55 1.18 -19.32
N PRO A 22 9.32 1.69 -19.15
CA PRO A 22 8.57 2.29 -20.25
C PRO A 22 9.33 3.47 -20.87
N LYS A 23 9.50 3.45 -22.19
CA LYS A 23 10.29 4.45 -22.94
C LYS A 23 9.87 5.90 -22.66
N HIS A 24 8.60 6.12 -22.40
CA HIS A 24 8.07 7.46 -22.15
C HIS A 24 8.41 8.02 -20.75
N TYR A 25 9.08 7.21 -19.89
CA TYR A 25 9.57 7.59 -18.57
C TYR A 25 11.09 7.44 -18.41
N GLU A 26 11.84 7.07 -19.45
CA GLU A 26 13.29 6.80 -19.33
C GLU A 26 14.09 8.01 -18.80
N ASP A 27 13.71 9.23 -19.20
CA ASP A 27 14.35 10.48 -18.75
C ASP A 27 13.69 11.08 -17.49
N ASP A 28 12.64 10.43 -16.97
CA ASP A 28 11.81 10.96 -15.88
C ASP A 28 12.13 10.30 -14.53
N LEU A 29 12.94 9.24 -14.52
CA LEU A 29 13.27 8.44 -13.34
C LEU A 29 14.77 8.55 -13.04
N ASP A 30 15.15 8.49 -11.77
CA ASP A 30 16.56 8.49 -11.39
C ASP A 30 17.12 7.05 -11.37
N ARG A 31 16.48 6.17 -10.59
CA ARG A 31 16.95 4.81 -10.29
C ARG A 31 15.77 3.89 -9.95
N VAL A 32 15.92 2.59 -10.22
CA VAL A 32 15.02 1.55 -9.68
C VAL A 32 15.41 1.29 -8.24
N ILE A 33 14.51 1.55 -7.27
CA ILE A 33 14.80 1.31 -5.84
C ILE A 33 14.33 -0.07 -5.38
N ILE A 34 13.19 -0.54 -5.88
CA ILE A 34 12.66 -1.87 -5.58
C ILE A 34 12.20 -2.50 -6.90
N PRO A 35 12.91 -3.52 -7.41
CA PRO A 35 12.49 -4.23 -8.61
C PRO A 35 11.15 -4.95 -8.42
N HIS A 36 10.33 -5.02 -9.47
CA HIS A 36 9.04 -5.72 -9.45
C HIS A 36 9.12 -7.13 -8.87
N GLY A 37 10.12 -7.93 -9.27
CA GLY A 37 10.30 -9.29 -8.74
C GLY A 37 10.44 -9.33 -7.21
N LEU A 38 11.19 -8.39 -6.63
CA LEU A 38 11.36 -8.30 -5.18
C LEU A 38 10.06 -7.92 -4.47
N ILE A 39 9.21 -7.10 -5.11
CA ILE A 39 7.85 -6.80 -4.62
C ILE A 39 7.02 -8.08 -4.57
N MET A 40 7.08 -8.91 -5.63
CA MET A 40 6.32 -10.15 -5.72
C MET A 40 6.76 -11.15 -4.63
N ASP A 41 8.06 -11.38 -4.46
CA ASP A 41 8.60 -12.28 -3.42
C ASP A 41 8.19 -11.81 -2.02
N ARG A 42 8.27 -10.50 -1.78
CA ARG A 42 7.91 -9.92 -0.50
C ARG A 42 6.41 -10.02 -0.21
N THR A 43 5.59 -9.81 -1.24
CA THR A 43 4.12 -9.88 -1.15
C THR A 43 3.64 -11.31 -0.90
N GLU A 44 4.31 -12.32 -1.48
CA GLU A 44 4.04 -13.73 -1.16
C GLU A 44 4.23 -14.01 0.34
N ARG A 45 5.35 -13.53 0.91
CA ARG A 45 5.62 -13.70 2.34
C ARG A 45 4.58 -13.01 3.21
N LEU A 46 4.16 -11.80 2.84
CA LEU A 46 3.10 -11.07 3.55
C LEU A 46 1.78 -11.84 3.56
N ALA A 47 1.39 -12.43 2.42
CA ALA A 47 0.19 -13.26 2.35
C ALA A 47 0.24 -14.46 3.32
N ARG A 48 1.39 -15.11 3.45
CA ARG A 48 1.59 -16.22 4.41
C ARG A 48 1.47 -15.74 5.86
N ASP A 49 2.05 -14.60 6.19
CA ASP A 49 1.97 -14.03 7.54
C ASP A 49 0.53 -13.63 7.89
N ILE A 50 -0.21 -13.03 6.94
CA ILE A 50 -1.62 -12.64 7.12
C ILE A 50 -2.52 -13.86 7.30
N ILE A 51 -2.39 -14.89 6.47
CA ILE A 51 -3.21 -16.11 6.58
C ILE A 51 -2.93 -16.84 7.90
N ARG A 52 -1.67 -16.88 8.36
CA ARG A 52 -1.34 -17.45 9.67
C ARG A 52 -2.08 -16.74 10.81
N ASP A 53 -2.12 -15.42 10.76
CA ASP A 53 -2.61 -14.61 11.89
C ASP A 53 -4.13 -14.37 11.83
N MET A 54 -4.72 -14.28 10.63
CA MET A 54 -6.14 -13.94 10.42
C MET A 54 -6.98 -15.10 9.89
N GLY A 55 -6.35 -16.20 9.45
CA GLY A 55 -7.01 -17.29 8.72
C GLY A 55 -7.91 -18.21 9.55
N GLY A 56 -8.38 -17.77 10.72
CA GLY A 56 -9.37 -18.49 11.52
C GLY A 56 -10.82 -18.07 11.28
N HIS A 57 -11.05 -16.94 10.60
CA HIS A 57 -12.38 -16.34 10.41
C HIS A 57 -12.44 -15.58 9.07
N HIS A 58 -13.66 -15.37 8.55
CA HIS A 58 -13.93 -14.58 7.32
C HIS A 58 -13.21 -13.22 7.35
N ILE A 59 -12.41 -12.96 6.33
CA ILE A 59 -11.69 -11.70 6.10
C ILE A 59 -12.43 -10.84 5.06
N VAL A 60 -12.61 -9.57 5.37
CA VAL A 60 -12.98 -8.52 4.41
C VAL A 60 -11.71 -7.75 4.06
N ALA A 61 -11.22 -7.88 2.82
CA ALA A 61 -10.06 -7.15 2.34
C ALA A 61 -10.49 -5.82 1.72
N LEU A 62 -10.04 -4.72 2.32
CA LEU A 62 -10.41 -3.36 1.98
C LEU A 62 -9.24 -2.66 1.28
N CYS A 63 -9.36 -2.43 -0.02
CA CYS A 63 -8.35 -1.75 -0.82
C CYS A 63 -8.48 -0.23 -0.68
N VAL A 64 -7.39 0.45 -0.38
CA VAL A 64 -7.32 1.92 -0.47
C VAL A 64 -6.90 2.34 -1.87
N LEU A 65 -7.82 2.99 -2.59
CA LEU A 65 -7.63 3.46 -3.95
C LEU A 65 -7.06 4.89 -3.98
N LYS A 66 -6.30 5.25 -5.02
CA LYS A 66 -5.98 4.42 -6.20
C LYS A 66 -4.77 3.53 -5.98
N GLY A 67 -3.68 4.05 -5.42
CA GLY A 67 -2.38 3.40 -5.53
C GLY A 67 -2.27 2.01 -4.88
N GLY A 68 -3.12 1.66 -3.91
CA GLY A 68 -3.17 0.32 -3.34
C GLY A 68 -3.63 -0.78 -4.30
N TYR A 69 -4.25 -0.47 -5.44
CA TYR A 69 -4.95 -1.46 -6.27
C TYR A 69 -4.03 -2.60 -6.76
N LYS A 70 -2.78 -2.29 -7.12
CA LYS A 70 -1.88 -3.30 -7.69
C LYS A 70 -1.33 -4.23 -6.61
N PHE A 71 -0.88 -3.65 -5.49
CA PHE A 71 -0.46 -4.41 -4.31
C PHE A 71 -1.61 -5.28 -3.77
N PHE A 72 -2.82 -4.73 -3.71
CA PHE A 72 -4.03 -5.46 -3.32
C PHE A 72 -4.28 -6.69 -4.20
N ALA A 73 -4.26 -6.52 -5.52
CA ALA A 73 -4.49 -7.63 -6.45
C ALA A 73 -3.46 -8.76 -6.26
N ASP A 74 -2.17 -8.41 -6.23
CA ASP A 74 -1.09 -9.39 -6.12
C ASP A 74 -1.11 -10.09 -4.74
N LEU A 75 -1.39 -9.36 -3.66
CA LEU A 75 -1.54 -9.94 -2.32
C LEU A 75 -2.70 -10.94 -2.27
N LEU A 76 -3.85 -10.60 -2.86
CA LEU A 76 -5.01 -11.49 -2.90
C LEU A 76 -4.77 -12.73 -3.75
N ASP A 77 -4.02 -12.64 -4.84
CA ASP A 77 -3.64 -13.80 -5.64
C ASP A 77 -2.84 -14.81 -4.82
N TYR A 78 -1.87 -14.36 -4.02
CA TYR A 78 -1.15 -15.25 -3.10
C TYR A 78 -2.02 -15.80 -1.98
N ILE A 79 -2.91 -14.99 -1.38
CA ILE A 79 -3.87 -15.48 -0.37
C ILE A 79 -4.78 -16.57 -0.95
N LYS A 80 -5.30 -16.37 -2.17
CA LYS A 80 -6.13 -17.38 -2.87
C LYS A 80 -5.33 -18.67 -3.12
N ALA A 81 -4.08 -18.56 -3.56
CA ALA A 81 -3.22 -19.73 -3.78
C ALA A 81 -2.97 -20.51 -2.47
N LEU A 82 -2.76 -19.82 -1.34
CA LEU A 82 -2.62 -20.47 -0.04
C LEU A 82 -3.92 -21.14 0.43
N ASN A 83 -5.07 -20.52 0.16
CA ASN A 83 -6.39 -21.08 0.52
C ASN A 83 -6.77 -22.34 -0.27
N GLN A 84 -6.26 -22.50 -1.49
CA GLN A 84 -6.52 -23.69 -2.33
C GLN A 84 -5.67 -24.90 -1.92
N ASN A 85 -4.51 -24.67 -1.28
CA ASN A 85 -3.49 -25.68 -1.05
C ASN A 85 -3.34 -26.08 0.43
N ASN A 86 -4.13 -25.51 1.34
CA ASN A 86 -4.10 -25.82 2.77
C ASN A 86 -5.39 -26.54 3.21
N ASP A 87 -5.29 -27.35 4.27
CA ASP A 87 -6.42 -28.04 4.90
C ASP A 87 -7.46 -27.08 5.52
N LYS A 88 -7.13 -25.79 5.63
CA LYS A 88 -7.99 -24.73 6.14
C LYS A 88 -8.14 -23.65 5.07
N SER A 89 -9.36 -23.39 4.66
CA SER A 89 -9.72 -22.30 3.74
C SER A 89 -10.58 -21.26 4.46
N VAL A 90 -10.40 -20.01 4.06
CA VAL A 90 -11.03 -18.85 4.73
C VAL A 90 -11.80 -18.06 3.69
N PRO A 91 -13.10 -17.81 3.89
CA PRO A 91 -13.86 -16.92 3.04
C PRO A 91 -13.22 -15.54 2.99
N LEU A 92 -13.14 -14.97 1.79
CA LEU A 92 -12.59 -13.65 1.54
C LEU A 92 -13.63 -12.85 0.74
N THR A 93 -14.00 -11.68 1.24
CA THR A 93 -14.74 -10.67 0.47
C THR A 93 -13.85 -9.45 0.24
N VAL A 94 -14.11 -8.69 -0.81
CA VAL A 94 -13.30 -7.54 -1.20
C VAL A 94 -14.16 -6.29 -1.25
N ASP A 95 -13.59 -5.17 -0.86
CA ASP A 95 -14.21 -3.86 -1.01
C ASP A 95 -13.15 -2.78 -1.33
N PHE A 96 -13.58 -1.66 -1.89
CA PHE A 96 -12.70 -0.61 -2.40
C PHE A 96 -13.15 0.76 -1.92
N ILE A 97 -12.25 1.45 -1.23
CA ILE A 97 -12.51 2.81 -0.74
C ILE A 97 -11.51 3.78 -1.33
N ARG A 98 -11.92 5.03 -1.48
CA ARG A 98 -11.03 6.14 -1.80
C ARG A 98 -11.06 7.14 -0.66
N LEU A 99 -9.88 7.53 -0.20
CA LEU A 99 -9.72 8.57 0.81
C LEU A 99 -9.48 9.91 0.11
N LYS A 100 -10.30 10.91 0.43
CA LYS A 100 -10.04 12.29 0.02
C LYS A 100 -9.84 13.16 1.25
N SER A 101 -8.69 13.82 1.32
CA SER A 101 -8.44 14.91 2.24
C SER A 101 -9.10 16.17 1.66
N TYR A 102 -10.04 16.78 2.38
CA TYR A 102 -10.55 18.09 1.98
C TYR A 102 -9.55 19.17 2.37
N SER A 103 -9.20 20.02 1.40
CA SER A 103 -8.46 21.27 1.59
C SER A 103 -9.35 22.42 1.09
N ASN A 104 -10.38 22.76 1.85
CA ASN A 104 -10.99 24.09 1.74
C ASN A 104 -10.28 25.00 2.75
N ASP A 105 -10.23 26.31 2.49
CA ASP A 105 -9.44 27.36 3.17
C ASP A 105 -9.60 27.51 4.70
N GLN A 106 -10.24 26.55 5.36
CA GLN A 106 -10.10 26.27 6.78
C GLN A 106 -9.81 24.78 6.94
N SER A 107 -8.61 24.45 7.41
CA SER A 107 -8.09 23.10 7.60
C SER A 107 -8.94 22.26 8.59
N THR A 108 -10.08 21.78 8.12
CA THR A 108 -10.76 20.67 8.78
C THR A 108 -10.02 19.41 8.33
N ASN A 109 -9.24 18.80 9.21
CA ASN A 109 -8.49 17.55 8.99
C ASN A 109 -9.43 16.32 8.74
N GLN A 110 -10.56 16.51 8.06
CA GLN A 110 -11.56 15.47 7.83
C GLN A 110 -11.25 14.76 6.50
N VAL A 111 -10.75 13.52 6.62
CA VAL A 111 -10.67 12.57 5.51
C VAL A 111 -12.06 11.99 5.29
N LYS A 112 -12.58 12.10 4.07
CA LYS A 112 -13.84 11.45 3.67
C LYS A 112 -13.55 10.14 2.95
N VAL A 113 -14.19 9.08 3.39
CA VAL A 113 -14.27 7.81 2.66
C VAL A 113 -15.29 7.95 1.53
N ILE A 114 -14.87 7.62 0.32
CA ILE A 114 -15.70 7.66 -0.89
C ILE A 114 -15.69 6.30 -1.55
N GLY A 115 -16.87 5.81 -1.93
CA GLY A 115 -17.02 4.46 -2.45
C GLY A 115 -17.01 3.42 -1.33
N GLY A 116 -17.07 2.17 -1.75
CA GLY A 116 -17.23 1.02 -0.86
C GLY A 116 -18.69 0.70 -0.56
N ASP A 117 -18.90 -0.50 0.00
CA ASP A 117 -20.17 -0.87 0.62
C ASP A 117 -20.39 -0.03 1.88
N GLU A 118 -21.60 -0.12 2.46
CA GLU A 118 -21.84 0.50 3.76
C GLU A 118 -20.87 -0.07 4.80
N LEU A 119 -20.14 0.81 5.50
CA LEU A 119 -19.17 0.40 6.54
C LEU A 119 -19.81 -0.45 7.66
N SER A 120 -21.14 -0.37 7.81
CA SER A 120 -21.94 -1.26 8.69
C SER A 120 -21.76 -2.75 8.37
N ALA A 121 -21.46 -3.11 7.12
CA ALA A 121 -21.17 -4.48 6.69
C ALA A 121 -19.90 -5.07 7.31
N LEU A 122 -19.03 -4.22 7.88
CA LEU A 122 -17.78 -4.62 8.54
C LEU A 122 -17.99 -5.06 10.01
N THR A 123 -19.19 -4.86 10.57
CA THR A 123 -19.51 -5.19 11.97
C THR A 123 -19.23 -6.66 12.26
N GLY A 124 -18.42 -6.94 13.29
CA GLY A 124 -18.07 -8.30 13.71
C GLY A 124 -17.20 -9.09 12.71
N LYS A 125 -16.68 -8.46 11.65
CA LYS A 125 -15.78 -9.08 10.65
C LYS A 125 -14.31 -8.82 10.97
N ASN A 126 -13.43 -9.67 10.44
CA ASN A 126 -12.00 -9.37 10.39
C ASN A 126 -11.74 -8.52 9.15
N VAL A 127 -11.23 -7.30 9.32
CA VAL A 127 -10.96 -6.36 8.23
C VAL A 127 -9.45 -6.30 8.00
N LEU A 128 -9.03 -6.52 6.76
CA LEU A 128 -7.65 -6.32 6.31
C LEU A 128 -7.61 -5.11 5.38
N ILE A 129 -7.07 -3.99 5.88
CA ILE A 129 -6.86 -2.78 5.07
C ILE A 129 -5.56 -2.94 4.30
N VAL A 130 -5.60 -2.68 2.99
CA VAL A 130 -4.44 -2.76 2.10
C VAL A 130 -4.13 -1.39 1.52
N GLU A 131 -2.96 -0.87 1.87
CA GLU A 131 -2.47 0.46 1.48
C GLU A 131 -1.16 0.34 0.69
N ASP A 132 -0.90 1.26 -0.23
CA ASP A 132 0.37 1.27 -0.98
C ASP A 132 1.55 1.79 -0.14
N ILE A 133 1.38 2.92 0.54
CA ILE A 133 2.44 3.60 1.28
C ILE A 133 1.92 4.32 2.53
N VAL A 134 2.61 4.11 3.65
CA VAL A 134 2.46 4.91 4.86
C VAL A 134 3.61 5.91 4.97
N GLU A 135 3.29 7.19 4.78
CA GLU A 135 4.24 8.29 4.98
C GLU A 135 4.10 8.93 6.36
N THR A 136 3.04 9.73 6.57
CA THR A 136 2.83 10.42 7.86
C THR A 136 2.07 9.57 8.87
N GLY A 137 1.28 8.59 8.41
CA GLY A 137 0.38 7.79 9.26
C GLY A 137 -1.04 8.34 9.41
N LYS A 138 -1.25 9.63 9.15
CA LYS A 138 -2.53 10.32 9.39
C LYS A 138 -3.73 9.68 8.66
N THR A 139 -3.53 9.29 7.41
CA THR A 139 -4.56 8.62 6.59
C THR A 139 -5.07 7.34 7.27
N MET A 140 -4.16 6.50 7.77
CA MET A 140 -4.50 5.26 8.46
C MET A 140 -5.10 5.52 9.84
N GLU A 141 -4.60 6.49 10.59
CA GLU A 141 -5.19 6.88 11.88
C GLU A 141 -6.65 7.32 11.72
N THR A 142 -6.95 8.16 10.72
CA THR A 142 -8.33 8.58 10.46
C THR A 142 -9.21 7.42 10.01
N LEU A 143 -8.72 6.56 9.10
CA LEU A 143 -9.49 5.40 8.64
C LEU A 143 -9.77 4.42 9.79
N LEU A 144 -8.77 4.11 10.62
CA LEU A 144 -8.93 3.23 11.77
C LEU A 144 -9.90 3.81 12.80
N SER A 145 -9.82 5.12 13.06
CA SER A 145 -10.78 5.80 13.94
C SER A 145 -12.21 5.68 13.42
N LEU A 146 -12.43 5.87 12.11
CA LEU A 146 -13.75 5.75 11.51
C LEU A 146 -14.28 4.31 11.56
N LEU A 147 -13.43 3.32 11.26
CA LEU A 147 -13.83 1.90 11.26
C LEU A 147 -14.15 1.39 12.67
N ASN A 148 -13.54 1.97 13.71
CA ASN A 148 -13.80 1.58 15.10
C ASN A 148 -15.26 1.79 15.52
N ASP A 149 -15.94 2.79 14.94
CA ASP A 149 -17.35 3.09 15.21
C ASP A 149 -18.31 2.00 14.68
N TYR A 150 -17.83 1.14 13.76
CA TYR A 150 -18.59 0.02 13.20
C TYR A 150 -18.29 -1.32 13.87
N HIS A 151 -17.50 -1.32 14.94
CA HIS A 151 -17.19 -2.50 15.76
C HIS A 151 -16.80 -3.77 14.96
N PRO A 152 -15.78 -3.68 14.08
CA PRO A 152 -15.19 -4.87 13.47
C PRO A 152 -14.61 -5.78 14.56
N LYS A 153 -14.60 -7.09 14.31
CA LYS A 153 -14.01 -8.07 15.24
C LYS A 153 -12.50 -7.88 15.38
N MET A 154 -11.85 -7.55 14.27
CA MET A 154 -10.42 -7.30 14.18
C MET A 154 -10.18 -6.37 13.01
N VAL A 155 -9.24 -5.43 13.17
CA VAL A 155 -8.71 -4.66 12.05
C VAL A 155 -7.20 -4.86 12.00
N LYS A 156 -6.69 -5.17 10.81
CA LYS A 156 -5.27 -5.25 10.52
C LYS A 156 -4.96 -4.41 9.30
N VAL A 157 -3.79 -3.77 9.31
CA VAL A 157 -3.31 -2.98 8.18
C VAL A 157 -2.06 -3.63 7.60
N VAL A 158 -2.09 -3.83 6.28
CA VAL A 158 -0.92 -4.18 5.50
C VAL A 158 -0.60 -3.03 4.54
N SER A 159 0.66 -2.60 4.53
CA SER A 159 1.15 -1.61 3.57
C SER A 159 2.35 -2.13 2.81
N LEU A 160 2.47 -1.83 1.51
CA LEU A 160 3.67 -2.24 0.78
C LEU A 160 4.90 -1.49 1.32
N LEU A 161 4.78 -0.17 1.53
CA LEU A 161 5.88 0.71 1.90
C LEU A 161 5.59 1.48 3.19
N VAL A 162 6.61 1.64 4.03
CA VAL A 162 6.60 2.59 5.15
C VAL A 162 7.79 3.52 4.99
N LYS A 163 7.56 4.84 4.96
CA LYS A 163 8.65 5.82 4.90
C LYS A 163 9.24 6.10 6.28
N ARG A 164 10.57 6.12 6.36
CA ARG A 164 11.30 6.77 7.44
C ARG A 164 11.33 8.27 7.19
N THR A 165 10.41 9.00 7.82
CA THR A 165 10.32 10.45 7.70
C THR A 165 10.10 11.09 9.08
N PRO A 166 10.69 12.28 9.36
CA PRO A 166 10.42 13.02 10.59
C PRO A 166 8.97 13.52 10.68
N ARG A 167 8.21 13.47 9.56
CA ARG A 167 6.78 13.83 9.52
C ARG A 167 5.85 12.72 10.04
N SER A 168 6.40 11.58 10.43
CA SER A 168 5.62 10.43 10.89
C SER A 168 4.97 10.71 12.26
N SER A 169 3.71 10.31 12.43
CA SER A 169 3.02 10.31 13.72
C SER A 169 3.47 9.18 14.65
N GLY A 170 4.34 8.29 14.17
CA GLY A 170 4.73 7.06 14.86
C GLY A 170 3.84 5.86 14.53
N TYR A 171 2.76 6.05 13.76
CA TYR A 171 1.93 4.95 13.29
C TYR A 171 2.74 3.93 12.45
N ARG A 172 2.46 2.65 12.68
CA ARG A 172 3.05 1.52 11.96
C ARG A 172 1.97 0.49 11.63
N PRO A 173 1.88 0.03 10.36
CA PRO A 173 1.02 -1.09 9.98
C PRO A 173 1.38 -2.37 10.72
N ASP A 174 0.40 -3.28 10.87
CA ASP A 174 0.64 -4.62 11.41
C ASP A 174 1.59 -5.44 10.52
N TYR A 175 1.49 -5.24 9.21
CA TYR A 175 2.31 -5.88 8.19
C TYR A 175 2.83 -4.83 7.22
N TYR A 176 4.12 -4.89 6.89
CA TYR A 176 4.62 -4.06 5.80
C TYR A 176 5.75 -4.71 5.02
N GLY A 177 5.78 -4.43 3.72
CA GLY A 177 6.74 -5.01 2.79
C GLY A 177 8.14 -4.47 3.04
N PHE A 178 8.26 -3.15 2.88
CA PHE A 178 9.53 -2.45 2.87
C PHE A 178 9.49 -1.22 3.77
N GLU A 179 10.59 -0.96 4.47
CA GLU A 179 10.82 0.34 5.10
C GLU A 179 11.83 1.13 4.26
N VAL A 180 11.41 2.28 3.73
CA VAL A 180 12.12 3.04 2.69
C VAL A 180 12.54 4.44 3.18
N PRO A 181 13.61 5.02 2.60
CA PRO A 181 14.01 6.40 2.90
C PRO A 181 12.93 7.42 2.48
N ASP A 182 13.03 8.65 3.00
CA ASP A 182 12.14 9.77 2.60
C ASP A 182 12.50 10.32 1.21
N LYS A 183 12.38 9.48 0.19
CA LYS A 183 12.49 9.84 -1.22
C LYS A 183 11.10 9.86 -1.86
N PHE A 184 10.93 10.61 -2.95
CA PHE A 184 9.69 10.56 -3.71
C PHE A 184 9.70 9.33 -4.62
N LEU A 185 8.78 8.39 -4.38
CA LEU A 185 8.73 7.10 -5.05
C LEU A 185 7.49 7.01 -5.94
N VAL A 186 7.67 6.43 -7.13
CA VAL A 186 6.61 6.20 -8.11
C VAL A 186 6.69 4.79 -8.69
N GLY A 187 5.61 4.34 -9.33
CA GLY A 187 5.53 3.00 -9.90
C GLY A 187 4.92 1.97 -8.97
N TYR A 188 4.56 0.84 -9.54
CA TYR A 188 3.73 -0.18 -8.93
C TYR A 188 2.43 0.43 -8.35
N ALA A 189 1.72 1.18 -9.19
CA ALA A 189 0.53 1.97 -8.89
C ALA A 189 0.71 3.24 -8.02
N LEU A 190 1.89 3.47 -7.42
CA LEU A 190 2.25 4.79 -6.87
C LEU A 190 2.38 5.81 -7.99
N ASP A 191 2.01 7.06 -7.72
CA ASP A 191 1.96 8.11 -8.75
C ASP A 191 2.65 9.41 -8.38
N TYR A 192 2.84 10.21 -9.41
CA TYR A 192 2.99 11.65 -9.31
C TYR A 192 1.99 12.30 -10.25
N ASN A 193 1.00 12.99 -9.69
CA ASN A 193 -0.09 13.66 -10.42
C ASN A 193 -0.76 12.75 -11.46
N GLU A 194 -1.12 11.53 -11.05
CA GLU A 194 -1.75 10.47 -11.84
C GLU A 194 -0.85 9.77 -12.88
N TYR A 195 0.40 10.21 -13.09
CA TYR A 195 1.39 9.53 -13.93
C TYR A 195 2.13 8.42 -13.17
N PHE A 196 2.85 7.56 -13.89
CA PHE A 196 3.73 6.50 -13.38
C PHE A 196 3.05 5.30 -12.74
N ARG A 197 1.71 5.26 -12.64
CA ARG A 197 0.99 4.09 -12.09
C ARG A 197 1.23 2.80 -12.90
N ASP A 198 1.51 2.95 -14.19
CA ASP A 198 1.77 1.90 -15.18
C ASP A 198 3.24 1.43 -15.23
N LEU A 199 4.12 2.03 -14.42
CA LEU A 199 5.49 1.54 -14.22
C LEU A 199 5.49 0.32 -13.30
N SER A 200 6.14 -0.78 -13.66
CA SER A 200 6.13 -2.01 -12.84
C SER A 200 7.07 -1.95 -11.63
N HIS A 201 8.20 -1.26 -11.77
CA HIS A 201 9.21 -1.11 -10.72
C HIS A 201 8.84 0.06 -9.81
N ILE A 202 9.27 0.03 -8.54
CA ILE A 202 9.26 1.24 -7.72
C ILE A 202 10.58 1.97 -7.98
N CYS A 203 10.47 3.22 -8.41
CA CYS A 203 11.59 4.06 -8.81
C CYS A 203 11.60 5.38 -8.03
N ILE A 204 12.76 6.02 -8.00
CA ILE A 204 12.90 7.39 -7.50
C ILE A 204 12.55 8.35 -8.64
N LEU A 205 11.65 9.30 -8.38
CA LEU A 205 11.27 10.33 -9.34
C LEU A 205 12.37 11.38 -9.49
N SER A 206 12.77 11.67 -10.72
CA SER A 206 13.78 12.70 -11.01
C SER A 206 13.28 14.12 -10.75
N GLU A 207 14.19 15.07 -10.56
CA GLU A 207 13.84 16.49 -10.48
C GLU A 207 13.24 17.03 -11.81
N HIS A 208 13.70 16.52 -12.95
CA HIS A 208 13.14 16.88 -14.26
C HIS A 208 11.64 16.52 -14.34
N ALA A 209 11.30 15.31 -13.92
CA ALA A 209 9.92 14.83 -13.94
C ALA A 209 9.00 15.59 -12.98
N LYS A 210 9.50 15.99 -11.81
CA LYS A 210 8.74 16.83 -10.88
C LYS A 210 8.26 18.11 -11.54
N GLU A 211 9.11 18.76 -12.33
CA GLU A 211 8.69 19.96 -13.08
C GLU A 211 7.80 19.62 -14.27
N LYS A 212 8.12 18.57 -15.03
CA LYS A 212 7.36 18.14 -16.23
C LYS A 212 5.90 17.80 -15.94
N TYR A 213 5.64 17.14 -14.81
CA TYR A 213 4.31 16.62 -14.45
C TYR A 213 3.62 17.40 -13.35
N LYS A 214 4.16 18.57 -12.97
CA LYS A 214 3.55 19.45 -11.97
C LYS A 214 2.15 19.91 -12.41
N VAL A 215 1.25 20.05 -11.44
CA VAL A 215 -0.11 20.61 -11.62
C VAL A 215 -0.20 21.96 -10.93
#